data_AF-A0A7V1II93-F1
#
_entry.id   AF-A0A7V1II93-F1
#
_cell.length_a   1.000
_cell.length_b   1.000
_cell.length_c   1.000
_cell.angle_alpha   90.00
_cell.angle_beta   90.00
_cell.angle_gamma   90.00
#
_symmetry.space_group_name_H-M   'P 1'
#
loop_
_entity.id
_entity.type
_entity.pdbx_description
1 polymer ?
#
loop_
_entity_poly.entity_id
_entity_poly.type
_entity_poly.pdbx_seq_one_letter_code
_entity_poly.pdbx_strand_id
1 'polypeptide(L)'
;MKRPSTSRPARPSRLISRIILPCPTRCPRKPDPFEAHPTDSGGPRRGSRTRIDRTPTGHSGPLRAGLRSLCRGLGVTSRLRSGRPPSPASPLRQGRAGGSAGGSSSFEASNRNAGDRRGGRVGRRIIICDGAESARLWSRIGADEQEELLWIPREDEGRARPSGFKILQGGLDEDAIAKLEPGDDDEFALVSDDGPWTRLAVRKIRKVDEDASILVLSDSLTEEDLPDHPSLRRTGWKTLIRDDINEEFDHLANLQRVVKMRELLGSRERVGILVQPDPDPDGIASAYALRALLGRKRTTAPLISFGDVQRPENQALCDAIGIEVRVITPDEINEFDGLVLVDVQPNVFGDDPPERLREIDVVVDHHPERTGYHATIQDIRTNYGATSSIFTEYLRATKTEINPRLATALLYGIKSDTQYLGRETSERDMLA
;
A
#
# COMPACT_ATOMS: atom_id res chain seq x y z
N MET A 1 47.09 -43.98 57.88
CA MET A 1 47.41 -43.55 56.50
C MET A 1 46.27 -42.71 55.95
N LYS A 2 46.58 -41.46 55.57
CA LYS A 2 45.86 -40.45 54.73
C LYS A 2 44.36 -40.11 54.97
N ARG A 3 44.14 -38.87 55.47
CA ARG A 3 43.01 -37.96 55.15
C ARG A 3 43.38 -37.12 53.89
N PRO A 4 42.41 -36.46 53.20
CA PRO A 4 42.07 -35.04 53.47
C PRO A 4 40.54 -34.74 53.37
N SER A 5 39.92 -34.01 54.30
CA SER A 5 39.75 -32.55 54.45
C SER A 5 38.89 -31.86 53.35
N THR A 6 37.68 -31.48 53.75
CA THR A 6 36.67 -30.69 53.06
C THR A 6 37.05 -29.21 52.95
N SER A 7 36.98 -28.61 51.76
CA SER A 7 37.01 -27.16 51.54
C SER A 7 35.69 -26.68 50.94
N ARG A 8 35.16 -25.59 51.52
CA ARG A 8 33.95 -24.87 51.11
C ARG A 8 34.16 -24.11 49.80
N PRO A 9 33.12 -23.93 48.95
CA PRO A 9 33.19 -23.07 47.77
C PRO A 9 32.97 -21.58 48.12
N ALA A 10 33.63 -20.73 47.33
CA ALA A 10 33.67 -19.28 47.44
C ALA A 10 32.37 -18.58 46.99
N ARG A 11 32.09 -17.42 47.60
CA ARG A 11 30.98 -16.52 47.28
C ARG A 11 31.26 -15.68 46.03
N PRO A 12 30.25 -15.38 45.19
CA PRO A 12 30.39 -14.43 44.09
C PRO A 12 30.20 -12.97 44.56
N SER A 13 30.92 -12.09 43.87
CA SER A 13 31.00 -10.64 44.02
C SER A 13 29.72 -9.92 43.58
N ARG A 14 29.33 -8.90 44.35
CA ARG A 14 28.23 -7.97 44.04
C ARG A 14 28.71 -6.92 43.03
N LEU A 15 27.98 -6.74 41.93
CA LEU A 15 27.91 -5.48 41.20
C LEU A 15 26.46 -5.02 41.12
N ILE A 16 26.28 -3.74 41.41
CA ILE A 16 25.03 -3.02 41.59
C ILE A 16 24.54 -2.59 40.20
N SER A 17 23.38 -3.09 39.75
CA SER A 17 22.64 -2.47 38.64
C SER A 17 21.44 -1.70 39.22
N ARG A 18 21.39 -0.41 38.89
CA ARG A 18 20.30 0.51 39.20
C ARG A 18 19.07 0.10 38.39
N ILE A 19 18.01 -0.28 39.10
CA ILE A 19 16.65 -0.35 38.55
C ILE A 19 16.14 1.08 38.43
N ILE A 20 15.94 1.56 37.21
CA ILE A 20 15.21 2.80 36.91
C ILE A 20 13.77 2.38 36.63
N LEU A 21 12.89 2.60 37.61
CA LEU A 21 11.44 2.55 37.44
C LEU A 21 10.98 3.87 36.76
N PRO A 22 10.05 3.82 35.78
CA PRO A 22 9.48 5.04 35.21
C PRO A 22 8.54 5.72 36.22
N CYS A 23 8.80 7.01 36.44
CA CYS A 23 7.97 7.92 37.23
C CYS A 23 6.67 8.26 36.47
N PRO A 24 5.49 8.27 37.12
CA PRO A 24 4.25 8.70 36.47
C PRO A 24 4.18 10.23 36.44
N THR A 25 4.31 10.82 35.25
CA THR A 25 4.04 12.23 35.04
C THR A 25 2.53 12.48 35.06
N ARG A 26 2.06 13.10 36.13
CA ARG A 26 0.75 13.77 36.20
C ARG A 26 0.77 15.02 35.32
N CYS A 27 -0.03 15.03 34.26
CA CYS A 27 -0.44 16.26 33.58
C CYS A 27 -1.49 17.02 34.41
N PRO A 28 -1.32 18.34 34.67
CA PRO A 28 -2.40 19.17 35.17
C PRO A 28 -3.31 19.64 34.01
N ARG A 29 -4.61 19.36 34.14
CA ARG A 29 -5.67 19.88 33.27
C ARG A 29 -5.75 21.41 33.38
N LYS A 30 -5.78 22.12 32.26
CA LYS A 30 -6.26 23.51 32.19
C LYS A 30 -7.80 23.51 32.06
N PRO A 31 -8.52 24.41 32.74
CA PRO A 31 -9.96 24.57 32.55
C PRO A 31 -10.29 25.55 31.42
N ASP A 32 -11.32 25.20 30.64
CA ASP A 32 -12.05 26.10 29.72
C ASP A 32 -12.86 27.14 30.51
N PRO A 33 -13.02 28.37 30.01
CA PRO A 33 -14.08 29.26 30.42
C PRO A 33 -15.02 29.58 29.23
N PHE A 34 -16.13 28.86 29.14
CA PHE A 34 -17.33 29.31 28.44
C PHE A 34 -18.53 29.00 29.34
N GLU A 35 -18.87 29.93 30.23
CA GLU A 35 -20.19 30.02 30.84
C GLU A 35 -20.89 31.27 30.32
N ALA A 36 -22.02 31.03 29.66
CA ALA A 36 -22.97 32.03 29.23
C ALA A 36 -23.88 32.40 30.40
N HIS A 37 -24.12 33.70 30.59
CA HIS A 37 -25.27 34.20 31.34
C HIS A 37 -26.08 35.18 30.47
N PRO A 38 -27.42 35.09 30.47
CA PRO A 38 -28.31 36.02 29.80
C PRO A 38 -28.82 37.10 30.78
N THR A 39 -29.07 38.32 30.30
CA THR A 39 -30.06 39.31 30.79
C THR A 39 -30.07 40.46 29.79
N ASP A 40 -31.13 40.70 29.03
CA ASP A 40 -32.40 41.37 29.35
C ASP A 40 -32.32 42.91 29.44
N SER A 41 -33.38 43.47 28.87
CA SER A 41 -33.78 44.81 28.46
C SER A 41 -33.79 45.93 29.51
N GLY A 42 -33.73 47.18 29.02
CA GLY A 42 -34.25 48.37 29.70
C GLY A 42 -33.36 49.63 29.64
N GLY A 43 -33.75 50.63 28.84
CA GLY A 43 -33.29 52.03 29.01
C GLY A 43 -34.04 52.74 30.17
N PRO A 44 -34.10 54.09 30.27
CA PRO A 44 -33.43 55.13 29.47
C PRO A 44 -32.92 56.37 30.30
N ARG A 45 -32.31 57.35 29.59
CA ARG A 45 -32.41 58.85 29.73
C ARG A 45 -31.18 59.69 30.16
N ARG A 46 -30.94 60.70 29.29
CA ARG A 46 -30.50 62.11 29.49
C ARG A 46 -29.03 62.35 29.91
N GLY A 47 -28.24 63.28 29.35
CA GLY A 47 -28.40 64.25 28.25
C GLY A 47 -27.60 65.54 28.49
N SER A 48 -26.81 66.02 27.50
CA SER A 48 -26.42 67.45 27.23
C SER A 48 -25.34 67.50 26.12
N ARG A 49 -25.64 67.92 24.87
CA ARG A 49 -25.48 69.26 24.23
C ARG A 49 -24.04 69.80 24.28
N THR A 50 -23.34 70.10 23.18
CA THR A 50 -23.54 71.14 22.12
C THR A 50 -22.72 70.80 20.84
N ARG A 51 -23.22 70.81 19.57
CA ARG A 51 -23.52 71.91 18.58
C ARG A 51 -22.22 72.59 18.04
N ILE A 52 -21.87 72.70 16.73
CA ILE A 52 -22.52 73.38 15.57
C ILE A 52 -21.78 73.10 14.21
N ASP A 53 -22.56 72.95 13.11
CA ASP A 53 -22.43 73.29 11.65
C ASP A 53 -21.18 72.91 10.80
N ARG A 54 -21.25 72.63 9.48
CA ARG A 54 -22.28 72.75 8.41
C ARG A 54 -21.87 71.91 7.16
N THR A 55 -22.87 71.34 6.48
CA THR A 55 -22.88 70.77 5.10
C THR A 55 -23.17 71.93 4.08
N PRO A 56 -23.54 71.76 2.76
CA PRO A 56 -23.93 70.58 1.95
C PRO A 56 -23.40 70.60 0.47
N THR A 57 -23.62 69.59 -0.39
CA THR A 57 -24.82 69.30 -1.25
C THR A 57 -24.64 67.87 -1.85
N GLY A 58 -25.62 66.96 -2.04
CA GLY A 58 -26.97 66.99 -2.64
C GLY A 58 -26.87 66.38 -4.06
N HIS A 59 -27.48 65.25 -4.48
CA HIS A 59 -28.91 64.93 -4.67
C HIS A 59 -29.03 63.47 -5.23
N SER A 60 -29.86 62.58 -4.66
CA SER A 60 -31.24 62.16 -5.05
C SER A 60 -31.34 60.91 -5.96
N GLY A 61 -31.91 59.80 -5.44
CA GLY A 61 -32.42 58.63 -6.22
C GLY A 61 -33.87 58.84 -6.72
N PRO A 62 -34.77 57.83 -6.82
CA PRO A 62 -34.63 56.36 -6.94
C PRO A 62 -35.59 55.74 -8.03
N LEU A 63 -35.67 54.39 -8.14
CA LEU A 63 -36.87 53.53 -8.44
C LEU A 63 -36.74 52.42 -9.52
N ARG A 64 -37.00 51.17 -9.06
CA ARG A 64 -37.87 50.06 -9.55
C ARG A 64 -37.96 49.65 -11.05
N ALA A 65 -38.01 48.31 -11.19
CA ALA A 65 -38.84 47.47 -12.08
C ALA A 65 -38.31 47.00 -13.46
N GLY A 66 -38.16 45.67 -13.61
CA GLY A 66 -39.04 44.82 -14.43
C GLY A 66 -39.04 44.91 -15.98
N LEU A 67 -38.99 43.71 -16.58
CA LEU A 67 -39.45 43.28 -17.92
C LEU A 67 -38.49 43.27 -19.13
N ARG A 68 -38.20 42.03 -19.55
CA ARG A 68 -38.45 41.41 -20.89
C ARG A 68 -37.99 42.14 -22.17
N SER A 69 -37.16 41.40 -22.91
CA SER A 69 -37.31 41.02 -24.34
C SER A 69 -37.24 42.12 -25.40
N LEU A 70 -36.27 42.00 -26.33
CA LEU A 70 -36.60 41.74 -27.74
C LEU A 70 -35.38 41.25 -28.56
N CYS A 71 -35.66 40.25 -29.39
CA CYS A 71 -34.78 39.56 -30.33
C CYS A 71 -34.56 40.33 -31.65
N ARG A 72 -33.47 39.98 -32.36
CA ARG A 72 -33.32 39.72 -33.82
C ARG A 72 -31.81 39.53 -34.09
N GLY A 73 -31.29 38.62 -34.91
CA GLY A 73 -31.72 37.53 -35.80
C GLY A 73 -30.42 36.74 -36.11
N LEU A 74 -30.35 35.48 -36.54
CA LEU A 74 -30.93 34.76 -37.69
C LEU A 74 -30.65 33.26 -37.38
N GLY A 75 -31.61 32.33 -37.52
CA GLY A 75 -31.72 31.40 -38.66
C GLY A 75 -30.40 30.65 -38.95
N VAL A 76 -30.25 29.33 -38.88
CA VAL A 76 -31.05 28.29 -39.54
C VAL A 76 -30.74 26.90 -38.91
N THR A 77 -31.75 26.05 -38.98
CA THR A 77 -31.94 24.66 -38.51
C THR A 77 -30.98 23.60 -39.07
N SER A 78 -30.68 22.55 -38.30
CA SER A 78 -30.82 21.15 -38.76
C SER A 78 -30.83 20.13 -37.60
N ARG A 79 -31.49 19.00 -37.84
CA ARG A 79 -32.01 18.03 -36.86
C ARG A 79 -31.02 16.92 -36.52
N LEU A 80 -31.11 16.47 -35.26
CA LEU A 80 -30.55 15.23 -34.72
C LEU A 80 -31.07 13.99 -35.45
N ARG A 81 -30.15 13.09 -35.83
CA ARG A 81 -30.42 11.66 -36.03
C ARG A 81 -29.29 10.83 -35.42
N SER A 82 -29.71 9.89 -34.58
CA SER A 82 -28.96 8.81 -33.95
C SER A 82 -28.42 7.81 -34.98
N GLY A 83 -27.13 7.45 -34.88
CA GLY A 83 -26.50 6.38 -35.64
C GLY A 83 -25.76 5.40 -34.72
N ARG A 84 -26.12 4.11 -34.80
CA ARG A 84 -25.42 2.97 -34.19
C ARG A 84 -24.10 2.68 -34.94
N PRO A 85 -23.08 2.09 -34.27
CA PRO A 85 -21.84 1.65 -34.91
C PRO A 85 -22.00 0.32 -35.68
N PRO A 86 -21.16 0.05 -36.71
CA PRO A 86 -21.26 -1.15 -37.56
C PRO A 86 -20.49 -2.37 -36.99
N SER A 87 -21.05 -3.56 -37.24
CA SER A 87 -20.45 -4.88 -36.97
C SER A 87 -19.40 -5.28 -38.03
N PRO A 88 -18.41 -6.12 -37.68
CA PRO A 88 -17.40 -6.60 -38.62
C PRO A 88 -17.90 -7.76 -39.51
N ALA A 89 -17.47 -7.73 -40.77
CA ALA A 89 -17.80 -8.69 -41.82
C ALA A 89 -16.93 -9.96 -41.76
N SER A 90 -17.55 -11.11 -42.10
CA SER A 90 -16.92 -12.43 -42.24
C SER A 90 -16.04 -12.52 -43.51
N PRO A 91 -15.00 -13.39 -43.54
CA PRO A 91 -14.18 -13.57 -44.73
C PRO A 91 -14.78 -14.58 -45.72
N LEU A 92 -14.67 -14.22 -46.99
CA LEU A 92 -15.02 -14.99 -48.18
C LEU A 92 -14.08 -16.17 -48.42
N ARG A 93 -14.66 -17.24 -48.99
CA ARG A 93 -14.04 -18.49 -49.38
C ARG A 93 -13.88 -18.55 -50.91
N GLN A 94 -12.65 -18.59 -51.41
CA GLN A 94 -12.20 -19.05 -52.75
C GLN A 94 -10.76 -19.55 -52.54
N GLY A 95 -10.24 -20.69 -52.99
CA GLY A 95 -10.62 -21.61 -54.05
C GLY A 95 -9.59 -21.56 -55.18
N ARG A 96 -8.52 -22.40 -55.15
CA ARG A 96 -7.98 -23.19 -56.29
C ARG A 96 -6.58 -23.80 -56.06
N ALA A 97 -6.53 -25.11 -56.36
CA ALA A 97 -5.55 -25.88 -57.14
C ALA A 97 -4.03 -25.57 -57.13
N GLY A 98 -3.25 -26.61 -56.82
CA GLY A 98 -2.29 -27.21 -57.77
C GLY A 98 -0.79 -26.91 -57.60
N GLY A 99 0.00 -27.98 -57.41
CA GLY A 99 1.34 -28.09 -58.05
C GLY A 99 2.60 -28.13 -57.18
N SER A 100 3.07 -29.36 -56.91
CA SER A 100 4.43 -29.86 -57.23
C SER A 100 5.71 -29.21 -56.64
N ALA A 101 6.37 -30.02 -55.80
CA ALA A 101 7.81 -30.37 -55.76
C ALA A 101 8.89 -29.30 -55.48
N GLY A 102 9.75 -29.61 -54.50
CA GLY A 102 11.05 -28.96 -54.33
C GLY A 102 11.61 -29.19 -52.93
N GLY A 103 12.64 -30.02 -52.80
CA GLY A 103 13.20 -30.47 -51.53
C GLY A 103 13.76 -29.36 -50.64
N SER A 104 13.69 -29.58 -49.33
CA SER A 104 14.36 -28.76 -48.33
C SER A 104 15.35 -29.62 -47.55
N SER A 105 16.62 -29.31 -47.80
CA SER A 105 17.78 -29.67 -46.99
C SER A 105 17.55 -29.38 -45.51
N SER A 106 17.92 -30.36 -44.70
CA SER A 106 18.19 -30.27 -43.27
C SER A 106 19.09 -29.07 -42.94
N PHE A 107 18.54 -28.09 -42.23
CA PHE A 107 19.29 -27.18 -41.38
C PHE A 107 18.72 -27.30 -39.97
N GLU A 108 19.50 -27.91 -39.10
CA GLU A 108 19.28 -27.94 -37.66
C GLU A 108 19.35 -26.51 -37.12
N ALA A 109 18.19 -25.90 -36.85
CA ALA A 109 18.12 -24.69 -36.06
C ALA A 109 18.14 -25.10 -34.57
N SER A 110 19.31 -24.95 -33.97
CA SER A 110 19.54 -25.12 -32.53
C SER A 110 18.73 -24.06 -31.77
N ASN A 111 17.53 -24.41 -31.33
CA ASN A 111 16.71 -23.53 -30.51
C ASN A 111 17.19 -23.58 -29.06
N ARG A 112 18.26 -22.84 -28.76
CA ARG A 112 18.61 -22.43 -27.40
C ARG A 112 18.25 -20.96 -27.25
N ASN A 113 16.99 -20.71 -26.92
CA ASN A 113 16.59 -19.43 -26.36
C ASN A 113 16.02 -19.70 -24.96
N ALA A 114 16.94 -19.83 -24.01
CA ALA A 114 16.67 -19.68 -22.58
C ALA A 114 16.47 -18.18 -22.33
N GLY A 115 15.29 -17.69 -22.67
CA GLY A 115 14.79 -16.39 -22.24
C GLY A 115 14.06 -16.58 -20.93
N ASP A 116 14.73 -16.18 -19.85
CA ASP A 116 14.24 -16.10 -18.48
C ASP A 116 12.87 -15.38 -18.44
N ARG A 117 11.79 -16.16 -18.35
CA ARG A 117 10.44 -15.66 -18.09
C ARG A 117 10.28 -15.52 -16.58
N ARG A 118 10.78 -14.44 -15.98
CA ARG A 118 10.30 -14.00 -14.67
C ARG A 118 9.04 -13.17 -14.86
N GLY A 119 7.96 -13.84 -15.27
CA GLY A 119 6.65 -13.43 -14.77
C GLY A 119 6.65 -13.81 -13.29
N GLY A 120 6.48 -12.85 -12.40
CA GLY A 120 6.47 -13.07 -10.96
C GLY A 120 5.62 -14.30 -10.63
N ARG A 121 6.25 -15.31 -10.03
CA ARG A 121 5.55 -16.53 -9.64
C ARG A 121 4.60 -16.09 -8.53
N VAL A 122 3.29 -16.19 -8.75
CA VAL A 122 2.34 -16.01 -7.64
C VAL A 122 2.63 -17.14 -6.66
N GLY A 123 3.09 -16.80 -5.46
CA GLY A 123 3.46 -17.77 -4.44
C GLY A 123 2.26 -18.61 -4.01
N ARG A 124 2.51 -19.82 -3.52
CA ARG A 124 1.43 -20.70 -3.07
C ARG A 124 0.98 -20.28 -1.66
N ARG A 125 -0.26 -20.62 -1.32
CA ARG A 125 -0.83 -20.38 0.01
C ARG A 125 -0.87 -21.68 0.80
N ILE A 126 -0.05 -21.79 1.83
CA ILE A 126 0.05 -22.97 2.69
C ILE A 126 -0.90 -22.79 3.88
N ILE A 127 -2.04 -23.48 3.84
CA ILE A 127 -3.08 -23.37 4.88
C ILE A 127 -2.89 -24.48 5.89
N ILE A 128 -2.66 -24.15 7.16
CA ILE A 128 -2.49 -25.10 8.27
C ILE A 128 -3.60 -24.93 9.29
N CYS A 129 -4.50 -25.92 9.34
CA CYS A 129 -5.62 -25.97 10.29
C CYS A 129 -5.27 -26.77 11.55
N ASP A 130 -5.58 -26.22 12.72
CA ASP A 130 -5.56 -26.94 14.00
C ASP A 130 -6.86 -27.71 14.18
N GLY A 131 -6.79 -29.03 14.01
CA GLY A 131 -7.90 -29.94 14.19
C GLY A 131 -8.88 -30.05 13.02
N ALA A 132 -9.77 -31.04 13.10
CA ALA A 132 -10.69 -31.39 12.03
C ALA A 132 -11.82 -30.38 11.86
N GLU A 133 -12.23 -29.68 12.92
CA GLU A 133 -13.26 -28.66 12.86
C GLU A 133 -12.82 -27.47 12.01
N SER A 134 -11.63 -26.93 12.29
CA SER A 134 -11.01 -25.83 11.56
C SER A 134 -10.89 -26.14 10.07
N ALA A 135 -10.36 -27.32 9.74
CA ALA A 135 -10.23 -27.79 8.36
C ALA A 135 -11.59 -27.94 7.66
N ARG A 136 -12.61 -28.49 8.35
CA ARG A 136 -13.96 -28.64 7.79
C ARG A 136 -14.63 -27.30 7.52
N LEU A 137 -14.40 -26.29 8.35
CA LEU A 137 -14.97 -24.96 8.12
C LEU A 137 -14.27 -24.29 6.93
N TRP A 138 -12.94 -24.39 6.82
CA TRP A 138 -12.21 -23.92 5.63
C TRP A 138 -12.74 -24.57 4.34
N SER A 139 -12.95 -25.89 4.35
CA SER A 139 -13.52 -26.61 3.19
C SER A 139 -14.88 -26.08 2.74
N ARG A 140 -15.67 -25.41 3.61
CA ARG A 140 -16.96 -24.80 3.23
C ARG A 140 -16.80 -23.43 2.59
N ILE A 141 -15.75 -22.70 2.95
CA ILE A 141 -15.44 -21.40 2.35
C ILE A 141 -14.95 -21.61 0.91
N GLY A 142 -14.20 -22.69 0.69
CA GLY A 142 -13.66 -23.08 -0.60
C GLY A 142 -12.16 -22.82 -0.68
N ALA A 143 -11.51 -23.57 -1.57
CA ALA A 143 -10.07 -23.52 -1.77
C ALA A 143 -9.73 -23.00 -3.16
N ASP A 144 -8.62 -22.26 -3.23
CA ASP A 144 -8.04 -21.81 -4.49
C ASP A 144 -7.10 -22.89 -5.07
N GLU A 145 -6.82 -22.85 -6.38
CA GLU A 145 -5.88 -23.76 -7.03
C GLU A 145 -4.45 -23.61 -6.49
N GLN A 146 -4.12 -22.43 -5.96
CA GLN A 146 -2.82 -22.10 -5.39
C GLN A 146 -2.71 -22.48 -3.91
N GLU A 147 -3.76 -23.05 -3.30
CA GLU A 147 -3.79 -23.41 -1.89
C GLU A 147 -3.35 -24.85 -1.64
N GLU A 148 -2.34 -25.01 -0.79
CA GLU A 148 -1.97 -26.29 -0.21
C GLU A 148 -2.61 -26.44 1.17
N LEU A 149 -3.60 -27.35 1.26
CA LEU A 149 -4.42 -27.54 2.45
C LEU A 149 -3.85 -28.62 3.38
N LEU A 150 -3.41 -28.20 4.56
CA LEU A 150 -2.80 -29.03 5.60
C LEU A 150 -3.57 -28.93 6.92
N TRP A 151 -3.62 -30.01 7.68
CA TRP A 151 -4.19 -29.99 9.02
C TRP A 151 -3.44 -30.90 9.98
N ILE A 152 -3.58 -30.60 11.26
CA ILE A 152 -2.96 -31.34 12.35
C ILE A 152 -4.07 -31.95 13.22
N PRO A 153 -4.21 -33.28 13.25
CA PRO A 153 -5.24 -33.93 14.06
C PRO A 153 -4.99 -33.74 15.56
N ARG A 154 -6.06 -33.49 16.33
CA ARG A 154 -6.04 -33.58 17.80
C ARG A 154 -6.13 -35.05 18.26
N GLU A 155 -5.87 -35.31 19.54
CA GLU A 155 -5.73 -36.68 20.10
C GLU A 155 -6.90 -37.62 19.75
N ASP A 156 -8.12 -37.10 19.64
CA ASP A 156 -9.36 -37.84 19.37
C ASP A 156 -9.79 -37.82 17.89
N GLU A 157 -9.02 -37.18 17.00
CA GLU A 157 -9.43 -36.92 15.62
C GLU A 157 -8.77 -37.85 14.57
N GLY A 158 -8.07 -38.91 14.99
CA GLY A 158 -7.31 -39.77 14.08
C GLY A 158 -8.12 -40.40 12.92
N ARG A 159 -9.45 -40.51 13.07
CA ARG A 159 -10.38 -41.00 12.04
C ARG A 159 -10.97 -39.91 11.14
N ALA A 160 -10.82 -38.63 11.49
CA ALA A 160 -11.39 -37.54 10.71
C ALA A 160 -10.65 -37.37 9.37
N ARG A 161 -11.39 -37.05 8.32
CA ARG A 161 -10.86 -36.78 6.98
C ARG A 161 -11.56 -35.54 6.40
N PRO A 162 -11.10 -34.33 6.74
CA PRO A 162 -11.60 -33.09 6.13
C PRO A 162 -11.36 -33.11 4.61
N SER A 163 -12.29 -32.57 3.83
CA SER A 163 -12.25 -32.65 2.37
C SER A 163 -11.12 -31.78 1.80
N GLY A 164 -10.29 -32.35 0.93
CA GLY A 164 -9.17 -31.63 0.28
C GLY A 164 -7.92 -31.47 1.15
N PHE A 165 -7.98 -31.79 2.45
CA PHE A 165 -6.87 -31.61 3.38
C PHE A 165 -5.97 -32.83 3.48
N LYS A 166 -4.65 -32.59 3.53
CA LYS A 166 -3.63 -33.59 3.86
C LYS A 166 -3.19 -33.43 5.33
N ILE A 167 -2.89 -34.54 6.01
CA ILE A 167 -2.32 -34.47 7.35
C ILE A 167 -0.88 -33.97 7.24
N LEU A 168 -0.51 -32.94 7.99
CA LEU A 168 0.88 -32.52 8.14
C LEU A 168 1.63 -33.55 8.99
N GLN A 169 2.37 -34.44 8.32
CA GLN A 169 3.10 -35.52 8.96
C GLN A 169 4.22 -34.97 9.84
N GLY A 170 4.18 -35.29 11.14
CA GLY A 170 5.10 -34.73 12.14
C GLY A 170 4.53 -33.54 12.92
N GLY A 171 3.33 -33.04 12.56
CA GLY A 171 2.67 -31.95 13.28
C GLY A 171 3.39 -30.60 13.14
N LEU A 172 3.32 -29.75 14.17
CA LEU A 172 4.03 -28.46 14.24
C LEU A 172 5.51 -28.65 14.62
N ASP A 173 6.25 -29.31 13.76
CA ASP A 173 7.70 -29.46 13.90
C ASP A 173 8.48 -28.78 12.76
N GLU A 174 9.72 -28.39 13.05
CA GLU A 174 10.60 -27.70 12.10
C GLU A 174 10.88 -28.59 10.88
N ASP A 175 11.13 -29.88 11.09
CA ASP A 175 11.39 -30.83 10.00
C ASP A 175 10.14 -31.07 9.15
N ALA A 176 8.95 -30.98 9.74
CA ALA A 176 7.69 -31.14 9.02
C ALA A 176 7.40 -29.94 8.12
N ILE A 177 7.63 -28.72 8.63
CA ILE A 177 7.46 -27.48 7.88
C ILE A 177 8.53 -27.35 6.79
N ALA A 178 9.78 -27.69 7.08
CA ALA A 178 10.87 -27.66 6.10
C ALA A 178 10.62 -28.59 4.89
N LYS A 179 9.95 -29.73 5.10
CA LYS A 179 9.54 -30.66 4.01
C LYS A 179 8.46 -30.09 3.09
N LEU A 180 7.80 -29.00 3.47
CA LEU A 180 6.91 -28.27 2.57
C LEU A 180 7.71 -27.47 1.54
N GLU A 181 9.00 -27.25 1.80
CA GLU A 181 9.93 -26.51 0.95
C GLU A 181 9.38 -25.12 0.58
N PRO A 182 8.97 -24.27 1.57
CA PRO A 182 8.39 -22.95 1.29
C PRO A 182 9.35 -22.10 0.45
N GLY A 183 8.82 -21.43 -0.58
CA GLY A 183 9.53 -20.45 -1.38
C GLY A 183 9.34 -19.03 -0.85
N ASP A 184 10.19 -18.11 -1.28
CA ASP A 184 10.27 -16.73 -0.76
C ASP A 184 9.00 -15.88 -0.93
N ASP A 185 8.11 -16.28 -1.85
CA ASP A 185 6.83 -15.62 -2.14
C ASP A 185 5.62 -16.40 -1.60
N ASP A 186 5.84 -17.56 -0.95
CA ASP A 186 4.76 -18.36 -0.39
C ASP A 186 4.18 -17.70 0.87
N GLU A 187 2.88 -17.88 1.09
CA GLU A 187 2.15 -17.30 2.21
C GLU A 187 1.61 -18.42 3.11
N PHE A 188 1.72 -18.27 4.42
CA PHE A 188 1.14 -19.19 5.39
C PHE A 188 -0.18 -18.66 5.92
N ALA A 189 -1.16 -19.53 6.10
CA ALA A 189 -2.35 -19.26 6.90
C ALA A 189 -2.47 -20.26 8.04
N LEU A 190 -2.64 -19.75 9.27
CA LEU A 190 -2.85 -20.53 10.47
C LEU A 190 -4.30 -20.38 10.92
N VAL A 191 -5.05 -21.48 10.96
CA VAL A 191 -6.46 -21.49 11.36
C VAL A 191 -6.58 -22.20 12.71
N SER A 192 -6.64 -21.41 13.78
CA SER A 192 -6.81 -21.92 15.14
C SER A 192 -7.25 -20.81 16.09
N ASP A 193 -8.13 -21.16 17.04
CA ASP A 193 -8.46 -20.33 18.21
C ASP A 193 -7.56 -20.65 19.43
N ASP A 194 -6.63 -21.61 19.33
CA ASP A 194 -5.72 -21.97 20.42
C ASP A 194 -4.43 -21.11 20.40
N GLY A 195 -4.32 -20.21 21.37
CA GLY A 195 -3.19 -19.29 21.47
C GLY A 195 -1.82 -19.98 21.62
N PRO A 196 -1.65 -20.96 22.53
CA PRO A 196 -0.41 -21.74 22.65
C PRO A 196 0.01 -22.42 21.34
N TRP A 197 -0.92 -23.07 20.63
CA TRP A 197 -0.67 -23.69 19.33
C TRP A 197 -0.25 -22.65 18.30
N THR A 198 -0.97 -21.53 18.17
CA THR A 198 -0.66 -20.48 17.19
C THR A 198 0.72 -19.87 17.44
N ARG A 199 1.07 -19.57 18.70
CA ARG A 199 2.42 -19.09 19.06
C ARG A 199 3.51 -20.12 18.76
N LEU A 200 3.23 -21.40 18.88
CA LEU A 200 4.18 -22.45 18.50
C LEU A 200 4.35 -22.49 16.97
N ALA A 201 3.25 -22.50 16.22
CA ALA A 201 3.25 -22.53 14.76
C ALA A 201 4.05 -21.37 14.17
N VAL A 202 3.77 -20.13 14.58
CA VAL A 202 4.50 -18.94 14.10
C VAL A 202 6.00 -19.05 14.37
N ARG A 203 6.39 -19.47 15.58
CA ARG A 203 7.82 -19.63 15.93
C ARG A 203 8.50 -20.72 15.11
N LYS A 204 7.78 -21.78 14.77
CA LYS A 204 8.31 -22.92 14.00
C LYS A 204 8.46 -22.56 12.53
N ILE A 205 7.48 -21.88 11.94
CA ILE A 205 7.55 -21.34 10.59
C ILE A 205 8.72 -20.37 10.47
N ARG A 206 8.84 -19.41 11.39
CA ARG A 206 9.92 -18.41 11.39
C ARG A 206 11.33 -19.00 11.41
N LYS A 207 11.51 -20.20 11.99
CA LYS A 207 12.82 -20.86 11.99
C LYS A 207 13.20 -21.48 10.65
N VAL A 208 12.20 -21.82 9.85
CA VAL A 208 12.38 -22.39 8.50
C VAL A 208 12.48 -21.27 7.48
N ASP A 209 11.63 -20.26 7.62
CA ASP A 209 11.58 -19.07 6.77
C ASP A 209 11.44 -17.84 7.68
N GLU A 210 12.54 -17.07 7.81
CA GLU A 210 12.61 -15.92 8.71
C GLU A 210 11.67 -14.79 8.29
N ASP A 211 11.41 -14.65 6.99
CA ASP A 211 10.64 -13.57 6.39
C ASP A 211 9.20 -14.01 6.05
N ALA A 212 8.76 -15.17 6.55
CA ALA A 212 7.48 -15.78 6.20
C ALA A 212 6.30 -14.82 6.37
N SER A 213 5.44 -14.74 5.35
CA SER A 213 4.17 -14.01 5.45
C SER A 213 3.13 -14.89 6.13
N ILE A 214 2.58 -14.47 7.27
CA ILE A 214 1.67 -15.29 8.08
C ILE A 214 0.33 -14.59 8.32
N LEU A 215 -0.75 -15.18 7.80
CA LEU A 215 -2.13 -14.84 8.15
C LEU A 215 -2.63 -15.75 9.28
N VAL A 216 -3.08 -15.18 10.38
CA VAL A 216 -3.74 -15.90 11.48
C VAL A 216 -5.25 -15.67 11.39
N LEU A 217 -6.00 -16.75 11.18
CA LEU A 217 -7.45 -16.74 11.19
C LEU A 217 -7.96 -17.26 12.55
N SER A 218 -8.49 -16.34 13.35
CA SER A 218 -9.03 -16.62 14.68
C SER A 218 -10.07 -15.58 15.10
N ASP A 219 -11.16 -16.04 15.69
CA ASP A 219 -12.14 -15.12 16.30
C ASP A 219 -11.88 -14.90 17.79
N SER A 220 -11.09 -15.77 18.42
CA SER A 220 -10.88 -15.76 19.87
C SER A 220 -9.59 -15.04 20.27
N LEU A 221 -8.57 -15.05 19.40
CA LEU A 221 -7.26 -14.45 19.67
C LEU A 221 -7.25 -12.96 19.34
N THR A 222 -6.51 -12.21 20.14
CA THR A 222 -6.21 -10.78 19.93
C THR A 222 -4.76 -10.59 19.49
N GLU A 223 -4.37 -9.37 19.11
CA GLU A 223 -2.98 -9.07 18.75
C GLU A 223 -2.01 -9.33 19.91
N GLU A 224 -2.45 -9.14 21.16
CA GLU A 224 -1.64 -9.38 22.37
C GLU A 224 -1.34 -10.87 22.61
N ASP A 225 -2.13 -11.77 22.01
CA ASP A 225 -1.96 -13.21 22.15
C ASP A 225 -0.91 -13.79 21.18
N LEU A 226 -0.53 -13.02 20.17
CA LEU A 226 0.32 -13.43 19.06
C LEU A 226 1.77 -12.98 19.28
N PRO A 227 2.76 -13.72 18.75
CA PRO A 227 4.15 -13.30 18.89
C PRO A 227 4.46 -12.15 17.93
N ASP A 228 5.42 -11.30 18.31
CA ASP A 228 5.93 -10.25 17.43
C ASP A 228 6.54 -10.86 16.16
N HIS A 229 6.02 -10.43 15.02
CA HIS A 229 6.48 -10.82 13.70
C HIS A 229 6.14 -9.69 12.72
N PRO A 230 7.09 -9.22 11.89
CA PRO A 230 6.89 -8.02 11.06
C PRO A 230 5.80 -8.20 10.01
N SER A 231 5.69 -9.42 9.45
CA SER A 231 4.73 -9.78 8.40
C SER A 231 3.70 -10.78 8.88
N LEU A 232 3.11 -10.49 10.05
CA LEU A 232 2.01 -11.25 10.60
C LEU A 232 0.76 -10.39 10.65
N ARG A 233 -0.35 -10.95 10.16
CA ARG A 233 -1.66 -10.31 10.21
C ARG A 233 -2.67 -11.25 10.84
N ARG A 234 -3.60 -10.70 11.63
CA ARG A 234 -4.68 -11.45 12.25
C ARG A 234 -6.03 -10.95 11.77
N THR A 235 -6.90 -11.88 11.38
CA THR A 235 -8.29 -11.60 11.04
C THR A 235 -9.22 -12.64 11.66
N GLY A 236 -10.50 -12.27 11.82
CA GLY A 236 -11.56 -13.22 12.19
C GLY A 236 -11.96 -14.06 10.97
N TRP A 237 -12.63 -15.18 11.17
CA TRP A 237 -13.00 -16.08 10.07
C TRP A 237 -14.48 -16.45 10.05
N LYS A 238 -15.22 -16.24 11.15
CA LYS A 238 -16.68 -16.49 11.20
C LYS A 238 -17.50 -15.63 10.24
N THR A 239 -16.96 -14.51 9.77
CA THR A 239 -17.65 -13.58 8.89
C THR A 239 -17.08 -13.52 7.48
N LEU A 240 -15.97 -14.22 7.22
CA LEU A 240 -15.29 -14.11 5.93
C LEU A 240 -15.91 -15.06 4.91
N ILE A 241 -16.21 -14.51 3.73
CA ILE A 241 -16.37 -15.29 2.50
C ILE A 241 -15.02 -15.42 1.78
N ARG A 242 -14.99 -16.17 0.66
CA ARG A 242 -13.76 -16.39 -0.11
C ARG A 242 -13.10 -15.10 -0.56
N ASP A 243 -13.89 -14.11 -0.96
CA ASP A 243 -13.41 -12.81 -1.43
C ASP A 243 -12.72 -12.05 -0.29
N ASP A 244 -13.30 -12.06 0.91
CA ASP A 244 -12.68 -11.42 2.08
C ASP A 244 -11.36 -12.10 2.48
N ILE A 245 -11.26 -13.43 2.37
CA ILE A 245 -9.99 -14.13 2.61
C ILE A 245 -8.92 -13.69 1.60
N ASN A 246 -9.29 -13.56 0.33
CA ASN A 246 -8.37 -13.10 -0.71
C ASN A 246 -7.88 -11.68 -0.42
N GLU A 247 -8.77 -10.78 0.01
CA GLU A 247 -8.40 -9.42 0.43
C GLU A 247 -7.44 -9.42 1.63
N GLU A 248 -7.63 -10.31 2.59
CA GLU A 248 -6.73 -10.45 3.74
C GLU A 248 -5.33 -10.98 3.35
N PHE A 249 -5.25 -11.87 2.36
CA PHE A 249 -3.97 -12.25 1.75
C PHE A 249 -3.34 -11.09 0.99
N ASP A 250 -4.10 -10.32 0.21
CA ASP A 250 -3.56 -9.15 -0.49
C ASP A 250 -3.02 -8.11 0.51
N HIS A 251 -3.69 -7.92 1.64
CA HIS A 251 -3.19 -7.10 2.75
C HIS A 251 -1.91 -7.66 3.35
N LEU A 252 -1.81 -8.98 3.54
CA LEU A 252 -0.59 -9.62 4.02
C LEU A 252 0.57 -9.44 3.03
N ALA A 253 0.34 -9.67 1.75
CA ALA A 253 1.33 -9.50 0.69
C ALA A 253 1.82 -8.04 0.58
N ASN A 254 0.92 -7.08 0.79
CA ASN A 254 1.26 -5.66 0.87
C ASN A 254 2.09 -5.35 2.13
N LEU A 255 1.71 -5.90 3.30
CA LEU A 255 2.48 -5.74 4.54
C LEU A 255 3.91 -6.26 4.36
N GLN A 256 4.08 -7.45 3.78
CA GLN A 256 5.39 -8.05 3.51
C GLN A 256 6.25 -7.18 2.60
N ARG A 257 5.69 -6.62 1.52
CA ARG A 257 6.40 -5.68 0.65
C ARG A 257 6.92 -4.47 1.43
N VAL A 258 6.08 -3.88 2.29
CA VAL A 258 6.49 -2.73 3.09
C VAL A 258 7.55 -3.09 4.11
N VAL A 259 7.49 -4.28 4.72
CA VAL A 259 8.55 -4.79 5.61
C VAL A 259 9.88 -4.87 4.86
N LYS A 260 9.91 -5.52 3.69
CA LYS A 260 11.11 -5.59 2.84
C LYS A 260 11.64 -4.20 2.47
N MET A 261 10.77 -3.25 2.12
CA MET A 261 11.16 -1.86 1.84
C MET A 261 11.75 -1.17 3.08
N ARG A 262 11.15 -1.34 4.26
CA ARG A 262 11.65 -0.76 5.52
C ARG A 262 13.00 -1.34 5.92
N GLU A 263 13.22 -2.62 5.70
CA GLU A 263 14.50 -3.27 5.97
C GLU A 263 15.60 -2.77 5.03
N LEU A 264 15.32 -2.76 3.73
CA LEU A 264 16.25 -2.28 2.70
C LEU A 264 16.65 -0.81 2.92
N LEU A 265 15.67 0.04 3.23
CA LEU A 265 15.85 1.49 3.35
C LEU A 265 16.19 1.94 4.77
N GLY A 266 16.01 1.08 5.77
CA GLY A 266 16.19 1.42 7.19
C GLY A 266 17.65 1.72 7.57
N SER A 267 18.60 1.11 6.86
CA SER A 267 20.03 1.34 7.05
C SER A 267 20.56 2.61 6.35
N ARG A 268 19.78 3.20 5.44
CA ARG A 268 20.17 4.38 4.65
C ARG A 268 19.94 5.65 5.45
N GLU A 269 20.88 6.58 5.48
CA GLU A 269 20.74 7.87 6.17
C GLU A 269 19.85 8.86 5.41
N ARG A 270 19.93 8.88 4.07
CA ARG A 270 19.25 9.80 3.16
C ARG A 270 18.65 9.07 1.96
N VAL A 271 17.33 8.87 1.97
CA VAL A 271 16.60 8.27 0.84
C VAL A 271 16.04 9.35 -0.07
N GLY A 272 16.54 9.47 -1.29
CA GLY A 272 15.92 10.30 -2.32
C GLY A 272 14.66 9.60 -2.86
N ILE A 273 13.51 10.26 -2.76
CA ILE A 273 12.27 9.78 -3.38
C ILE A 273 12.07 10.58 -4.67
N LEU A 274 12.46 9.97 -5.78
CA LEU A 274 12.45 10.58 -7.11
C LEU A 274 11.09 10.40 -7.79
N VAL A 275 10.57 11.52 -8.28
CA VAL A 275 9.37 11.61 -9.13
C VAL A 275 9.75 12.16 -10.52
N GLN A 276 8.82 12.11 -11.46
CA GLN A 276 9.02 12.62 -12.82
C GLN A 276 9.40 14.12 -12.87
N PRO A 277 10.02 14.60 -13.96
CA PRO A 277 10.15 16.04 -14.23
C PRO A 277 8.76 16.67 -14.38
N ASP A 278 8.55 17.88 -13.85
CA ASP A 278 7.21 18.47 -13.68
C ASP A 278 6.23 17.53 -12.96
N PRO A 279 6.47 17.21 -11.68
CA PRO A 279 5.68 16.23 -10.94
C PRO A 279 4.18 16.53 -10.95
N ASP A 280 3.40 15.50 -11.26
CA ASP A 280 1.95 15.53 -11.20
C ASP A 280 1.40 15.14 -9.81
N PRO A 281 0.09 15.24 -9.59
CA PRO A 281 -0.49 14.92 -8.29
C PRO A 281 -0.24 13.49 -7.83
N ASP A 282 -0.17 12.51 -8.74
CA ASP A 282 0.01 11.10 -8.38
C ASP A 282 1.43 10.80 -7.89
N GLY A 283 2.45 11.27 -8.61
CA GLY A 283 3.83 11.21 -8.17
C GLY A 283 4.06 11.93 -6.83
N ILE A 284 3.50 13.15 -6.66
CA ILE A 284 3.62 13.91 -5.41
C ILE A 284 2.97 13.16 -4.23
N ALA A 285 1.76 12.64 -4.43
CA ALA A 285 1.01 11.93 -3.41
C ALA A 285 1.68 10.60 -3.02
N SER A 286 2.10 9.82 -4.01
CA SER A 286 2.84 8.57 -3.83
C SER A 286 4.14 8.76 -3.06
N ALA A 287 4.89 9.81 -3.41
CA ALA A 287 6.14 10.13 -2.72
C ALA A 287 5.91 10.61 -1.28
N TYR A 288 4.84 11.36 -1.03
CA TYR A 288 4.45 11.74 0.33
C TYR A 288 4.00 10.51 1.14
N ALA A 289 3.24 9.60 0.53
CA ALA A 289 2.78 8.36 1.15
C ALA A 289 3.95 7.45 1.54
N LEU A 290 4.91 7.23 0.63
CA LEU A 290 6.12 6.46 0.94
C LEU A 290 6.89 7.07 2.12
N ARG A 291 7.07 8.39 2.14
CA ARG A 291 7.76 9.06 3.25
C ARG A 291 7.05 8.84 4.59
N ALA A 292 5.72 8.92 4.60
CA ALA A 292 4.91 8.63 5.78
C ALA A 292 5.02 7.15 6.19
N LEU A 293 4.95 6.24 5.22
CA LEU A 293 5.06 4.79 5.39
C LEU A 293 6.40 4.37 6.00
N LEU A 294 7.50 5.02 5.62
CA LEU A 294 8.83 4.81 6.18
C LEU A 294 9.04 5.53 7.52
N GLY A 295 8.10 6.37 7.96
CA GLY A 295 8.21 7.16 9.20
C GLY A 295 9.33 8.22 9.16
N ARG A 296 9.67 8.74 7.96
CA ARG A 296 10.85 9.59 7.75
C ARG A 296 10.49 11.07 7.64
N LYS A 297 11.47 11.92 7.96
CA LYS A 297 11.34 13.39 7.87
C LYS A 297 11.77 13.87 6.49
N ARG A 298 11.36 15.09 6.11
CA ARG A 298 11.79 15.75 4.86
C ARG A 298 13.31 15.76 4.67
N THR A 299 14.09 15.87 5.76
CA THR A 299 15.56 15.91 5.70
C THR A 299 16.22 14.55 5.44
N THR A 300 15.58 13.45 5.83
CA THR A 300 16.09 12.08 5.66
C THR A 300 15.45 11.37 4.48
N ALA A 301 14.28 11.84 4.03
CA ALA A 301 13.58 11.35 2.86
C ALA A 301 12.97 12.53 2.07
N PRO A 302 13.78 13.35 1.40
CA PRO A 302 13.27 14.41 0.55
C PRO A 302 12.59 13.84 -0.70
N LEU A 303 11.52 14.51 -1.12
CA LEU A 303 10.96 14.34 -2.45
C LEU A 303 11.85 15.14 -3.40
N ILE A 304 12.31 14.49 -4.47
CA ILE A 304 13.26 15.08 -5.42
C ILE A 304 12.74 14.93 -6.85
N SER A 305 13.10 15.89 -7.71
CA SER A 305 12.84 15.84 -9.16
C SER A 305 13.98 16.54 -9.91
N PHE A 306 14.16 16.21 -11.19
CA PHE A 306 15.05 16.95 -12.09
C PHE A 306 14.38 18.20 -12.70
N GLY A 307 13.12 18.48 -12.35
CA GLY A 307 12.41 19.69 -12.78
C GLY A 307 11.47 20.23 -11.71
N ASP A 308 11.16 21.52 -11.80
CA ASP A 308 10.19 22.18 -10.93
C ASP A 308 8.76 21.67 -11.17
N VAL A 309 7.89 21.79 -10.15
CA VAL A 309 6.44 21.66 -10.31
C VAL A 309 5.94 22.91 -11.05
N GLN A 310 5.58 22.79 -12.32
CA GLN A 310 5.26 23.94 -13.18
C GLN A 310 3.77 24.27 -13.20
N ARG A 311 2.91 23.25 -13.14
CA ARG A 311 1.46 23.40 -13.21
C ARG A 311 0.91 24.13 -11.98
N PRO A 312 0.14 25.24 -12.14
CA PRO A 312 -0.42 25.98 -11.01
C PRO A 312 -1.28 25.13 -10.08
N GLU A 313 -2.03 24.18 -10.61
CA GLU A 313 -2.84 23.24 -9.84
C GLU A 313 -1.98 22.33 -8.94
N ASN A 314 -0.81 21.90 -9.41
CA ASN A 314 0.11 21.05 -8.67
C ASN A 314 0.91 21.86 -7.63
N GLN A 315 1.25 23.11 -7.95
CA GLN A 315 1.82 24.05 -6.97
C GLN A 315 0.83 24.31 -5.83
N ALA A 316 -0.44 24.57 -6.16
CA ALA A 316 -1.50 24.76 -5.18
C ALA A 316 -1.72 23.51 -4.32
N LEU A 317 -1.61 22.31 -4.89
CA LEU A 317 -1.59 21.06 -4.13
C LEU A 317 -0.45 21.08 -3.12
N CYS A 318 0.81 21.22 -3.57
CA CYS A 318 2.00 21.25 -2.71
C CYS A 318 1.85 22.24 -1.55
N ASP A 319 1.38 23.45 -1.82
CA ASP A 319 1.12 24.48 -0.81
C ASP A 319 0.06 24.04 0.20
N ALA A 320 -1.06 23.46 -0.27
CA ALA A 320 -2.16 23.02 0.58
C ALA A 320 -1.78 21.88 1.52
N ILE A 321 -0.97 20.92 1.03
CA ILE A 321 -0.50 19.78 1.83
C ILE A 321 0.84 20.04 2.54
N GLY A 322 1.47 21.19 2.30
CA GLY A 322 2.74 21.58 2.92
C GLY A 322 3.91 20.68 2.51
N ILE A 323 3.98 20.34 1.22
CA ILE A 323 4.99 19.48 0.62
C ILE A 323 5.89 20.30 -0.29
N GLU A 324 7.19 20.03 -0.22
CA GLU A 324 8.20 20.61 -1.09
C GLU A 324 8.86 19.48 -1.88
N VAL A 325 8.92 19.63 -3.20
CA VAL A 325 9.74 18.80 -4.09
C VAL A 325 11.03 19.56 -4.36
N ARG A 326 12.17 19.03 -3.90
CA ARG A 326 13.48 19.64 -4.13
C ARG A 326 13.92 19.35 -5.56
N VAL A 327 14.17 20.39 -6.34
CA VAL A 327 14.85 20.23 -7.62
C VAL A 327 16.32 19.93 -7.38
N ILE A 328 16.83 18.89 -8.03
CA ILE A 328 18.22 18.47 -7.97
C ILE A 328 18.82 18.42 -9.36
N THR A 329 20.13 18.55 -9.43
CA THR A 329 20.93 18.25 -10.62
C THR A 329 21.21 16.74 -10.74
N PRO A 330 21.55 16.25 -11.95
CA PRO A 330 22.05 14.90 -12.17
C PRO A 330 23.13 14.43 -11.20
N ASP A 331 24.05 15.31 -10.81
CA ASP A 331 25.15 14.94 -9.92
C ASP A 331 24.71 14.82 -8.46
N GLU A 332 23.77 15.67 -8.02
CA GLU A 332 23.22 15.68 -6.66
C GLU A 332 22.44 14.42 -6.30
N ILE A 333 22.00 13.61 -7.28
CA ILE A 333 21.35 12.32 -6.99
C ILE A 333 22.29 11.37 -6.24
N ASN A 334 23.61 11.53 -6.39
CA ASN A 334 24.61 10.74 -5.70
C ASN A 334 24.77 11.11 -4.22
N GLU A 335 24.11 12.18 -3.75
CA GLU A 335 24.04 12.52 -2.32
C GLU A 335 23.21 11.49 -1.54
N PHE A 336 22.29 10.79 -2.19
CA PHE A 336 21.37 9.87 -1.54
C PHE A 336 21.93 8.46 -1.51
N ASP A 337 22.07 7.92 -0.30
CA ASP A 337 22.52 6.55 -0.11
C ASP A 337 21.39 5.55 -0.32
N GLY A 338 20.12 5.97 -0.28
CA GLY A 338 19.00 5.19 -0.83
C GLY A 338 18.26 5.95 -1.93
N LEU A 339 17.78 5.25 -2.94
CA LEU A 339 17.04 5.84 -4.05
C LEU A 339 15.78 5.04 -4.37
N VAL A 340 14.64 5.73 -4.33
CA VAL A 340 13.34 5.17 -4.66
C VAL A 340 12.71 5.98 -5.77
N LEU A 341 12.17 5.31 -6.79
CA LEU A 341 11.35 5.92 -7.83
C LEU A 341 9.88 5.56 -7.56
N VAL A 342 9.02 6.57 -7.61
CA VAL A 342 7.57 6.39 -7.48
C VAL A 342 6.86 7.06 -8.64
N ASP A 343 5.91 6.34 -9.21
CA ASP A 343 5.12 6.78 -10.38
C ASP A 343 5.99 7.15 -11.61
N VAL A 344 7.21 6.60 -11.63
CA VAL A 344 8.19 6.89 -12.66
C VAL A 344 9.16 5.73 -12.80
N GLN A 345 9.64 5.53 -14.02
CA GLN A 345 10.72 4.61 -14.34
C GLN A 345 11.85 5.36 -15.07
N PRO A 346 13.09 4.84 -15.05
CA PRO A 346 14.28 5.55 -15.54
C PRO A 346 14.20 6.10 -16.96
N ASN A 347 13.42 5.48 -17.84
CA ASN A 347 13.21 5.90 -19.22
C ASN A 347 12.57 7.28 -19.38
N VAL A 348 11.90 7.81 -18.35
CA VAL A 348 11.30 9.15 -18.39
C VAL A 348 12.37 10.25 -18.43
N PHE A 349 13.60 9.94 -18.00
CA PHE A 349 14.70 10.89 -17.92
C PHE A 349 15.58 10.94 -19.18
N GLY A 350 15.10 10.38 -20.30
CA GLY A 350 15.76 10.41 -21.61
C GLY A 350 16.62 9.18 -21.91
N ASP A 351 17.33 9.22 -23.04
CA ASP A 351 18.14 8.09 -23.54
C ASP A 351 19.46 7.89 -22.78
N ASP A 352 19.93 8.93 -22.09
CA ASP A 352 21.17 8.90 -21.28
C ASP A 352 20.91 9.42 -19.86
N PRO A 353 20.14 8.67 -19.04
CA PRO A 353 19.86 9.06 -17.67
C PRO A 353 21.13 8.95 -16.80
N PRO A 354 21.21 9.70 -15.68
CA PRO A 354 22.30 9.56 -14.71
C PRO A 354 22.55 8.09 -14.32
N GLU A 355 23.81 7.67 -14.24
CA GLU A 355 24.19 6.27 -13.99
C GLU A 355 23.55 5.70 -12.71
N ARG A 356 23.32 6.53 -11.70
CA ARG A 356 22.65 6.16 -10.45
C ARG A 356 21.22 5.63 -10.66
N LEU A 357 20.56 5.95 -11.78
CA LEU A 357 19.26 5.42 -12.16
C LEU A 357 19.29 4.03 -12.79
N ARG A 358 20.47 3.43 -12.96
CA ARG A 358 20.59 2.04 -13.44
C ARG A 358 20.49 1.01 -12.32
N GLU A 359 20.79 1.41 -11.09
CA GLU A 359 20.76 0.57 -9.90
C GLU A 359 19.91 1.26 -8.83
N ILE A 360 18.68 0.81 -8.64
CA ILE A 360 17.67 1.47 -7.80
C ILE A 360 17.32 0.56 -6.61
N ASP A 361 17.04 1.17 -5.46
CA ASP A 361 16.65 0.39 -4.29
C ASP A 361 15.19 -0.05 -4.39
N VAL A 362 14.27 0.87 -4.74
CA VAL A 362 12.84 0.55 -4.90
C VAL A 362 12.22 1.26 -6.11
N VAL A 363 11.38 0.57 -6.88
CA VAL A 363 10.49 1.16 -7.89
C VAL A 363 9.05 0.74 -7.59
N VAL A 364 8.15 1.72 -7.48
CA VAL A 364 6.69 1.49 -7.38
C VAL A 364 6.00 2.31 -8.47
N ASP A 365 5.30 1.63 -9.36
CA ASP A 365 4.71 2.28 -10.54
C ASP A 365 3.45 1.51 -11.00
N HIS A 366 2.55 2.19 -11.68
CA HIS A 366 1.38 1.58 -12.33
C HIS A 366 1.47 1.59 -13.86
N HIS A 367 2.49 2.23 -14.44
CA HIS A 367 2.70 2.22 -15.89
C HIS A 367 3.27 0.88 -16.41
N PRO A 368 3.19 0.61 -17.73
CA PRO A 368 3.83 -0.55 -18.33
C PRO A 368 5.33 -0.64 -18.00
N GLU A 369 5.77 -1.84 -17.61
CA GLU A 369 7.16 -2.12 -17.23
C GLU A 369 8.15 -1.75 -18.34
N ARG A 370 9.29 -1.19 -17.92
CA ARG A 370 10.38 -0.73 -18.77
C ARG A 370 11.65 -1.49 -18.42
N THR A 371 12.50 -1.67 -19.43
CA THR A 371 13.78 -2.38 -19.29
C THR A 371 14.95 -1.39 -19.25
N GLY A 372 16.16 -1.90 -18.93
CA GLY A 372 17.39 -1.10 -18.96
C GLY A 372 17.85 -0.56 -17.60
N TYR A 373 17.23 -1.01 -16.52
CA TYR A 373 17.66 -0.76 -15.15
C TYR A 373 17.46 -2.01 -14.29
N HIS A 374 18.09 -2.02 -13.13
CA HIS A 374 17.90 -3.01 -12.08
C HIS A 374 17.34 -2.32 -10.83
N ALA A 375 16.36 -2.96 -10.18
CA ALA A 375 15.77 -2.51 -8.93
C ALA A 375 15.78 -3.65 -7.92
N THR A 376 16.19 -3.36 -6.68
CA THR A 376 16.22 -4.38 -5.60
C THR A 376 14.80 -4.81 -5.22
N ILE A 377 13.86 -3.85 -5.15
CA ILE A 377 12.43 -4.11 -5.02
C ILE A 377 11.72 -3.42 -6.18
N GLN A 378 10.86 -4.15 -6.87
CA GLN A 378 10.06 -3.64 -7.98
C GLN A 378 8.60 -4.08 -7.79
N ASP A 379 7.68 -3.11 -7.67
CA ASP A 379 6.24 -3.36 -7.65
C ASP A 379 5.58 -2.54 -8.77
N ILE A 380 5.34 -3.20 -9.91
CA ILE A 380 4.74 -2.58 -11.10
C ILE A 380 3.36 -3.19 -11.33
N ARG A 381 2.30 -2.39 -11.14
CA ARG A 381 0.91 -2.86 -11.21
C ARG A 381 0.12 -2.19 -12.32
N THR A 382 0.28 -2.72 -13.54
CA THR A 382 -0.36 -2.18 -14.76
C THR A 382 -1.88 -2.22 -14.79
N ASN A 383 -2.49 -2.94 -13.84
CA ASN A 383 -3.94 -3.01 -13.67
C ASN A 383 -4.51 -1.95 -12.72
N TYR A 384 -3.68 -1.06 -12.16
CA TYR A 384 -4.10 0.04 -11.29
C TYR A 384 -4.16 1.34 -12.08
N GLY A 385 -5.13 2.19 -11.75
CA GLY A 385 -5.30 3.48 -12.41
C GLY A 385 -4.39 4.59 -11.89
N ALA A 386 -3.77 4.40 -10.72
CA ALA A 386 -2.82 5.34 -10.13
C ALA A 386 -1.83 4.63 -9.20
N THR A 387 -0.60 5.14 -9.10
CA THR A 387 0.39 4.72 -8.10
C THR A 387 -0.08 5.08 -6.68
N SER A 388 -0.85 6.16 -6.49
CA SER A 388 -1.48 6.49 -5.20
C SER A 388 -2.42 5.40 -4.69
N SER A 389 -3.07 4.64 -5.57
CA SER A 389 -3.93 3.51 -5.17
C SER A 389 -3.08 2.38 -4.56
N ILE A 390 -1.91 2.11 -5.14
CA ILE A 390 -0.94 1.13 -4.60
C ILE A 390 -0.48 1.56 -3.21
N PHE A 391 -0.09 2.83 -3.05
CA PHE A 391 0.34 3.36 -1.75
C PHE A 391 -0.79 3.40 -0.72
N THR A 392 -2.04 3.57 -1.15
CA THR A 392 -3.19 3.49 -0.25
C THR A 392 -3.34 2.08 0.32
N GLU A 393 -3.13 1.03 -0.49
CA GLU A 393 -3.11 -0.34 0.02
C GLU A 393 -1.97 -0.60 1.00
N TYR A 394 -0.77 -0.08 0.73
CA TYR A 394 0.36 -0.18 1.66
C TYR A 394 0.07 0.48 3.01
N LEU A 395 -0.52 1.68 3.01
CA LEU A 395 -0.89 2.39 4.23
C LEU A 395 -1.95 1.60 5.02
N ARG A 396 -2.95 1.02 4.35
CA ARG A 396 -3.98 0.17 4.98
C ARG A 396 -3.39 -1.12 5.55
N ALA A 397 -2.57 -1.82 4.78
CA ALA A 397 -1.91 -3.06 5.19
C ALA A 397 -1.07 -2.88 6.45
N THR A 398 -0.37 -1.74 6.55
CA THR A 398 0.47 -1.38 7.71
C THR A 398 -0.26 -0.64 8.82
N LYS A 399 -1.56 -0.36 8.66
CA LYS A 399 -2.36 0.47 9.57
C LYS A 399 -1.69 1.84 9.86
N THR A 400 -0.98 2.39 8.87
CA THR A 400 -0.31 3.69 8.99
C THR A 400 -1.38 4.80 9.07
N GLU A 401 -1.21 5.73 10.01
CA GLU A 401 -2.16 6.83 10.18
C GLU A 401 -2.19 7.74 8.94
N ILE A 402 -3.38 7.88 8.34
CA ILE A 402 -3.61 8.76 7.20
C ILE A 402 -4.16 10.08 7.72
N ASN A 403 -3.28 11.06 7.88
CA ASN A 403 -3.69 12.41 8.27
C ASN A 403 -4.45 13.12 7.11
N PRO A 404 -5.21 14.20 7.37
CA PRO A 404 -6.00 14.88 6.35
C PRO A 404 -5.22 15.38 5.12
N ARG A 405 -3.94 15.77 5.30
CA ARG A 405 -3.10 16.24 4.18
C ARG A 405 -2.72 15.08 3.28
N LEU A 406 -2.32 13.95 3.87
CA LEU A 406 -2.01 12.74 3.10
C LEU A 406 -3.25 12.19 2.39
N ALA A 407 -4.40 12.15 3.08
CA ALA A 407 -5.68 11.78 2.45
C ALA A 407 -6.04 12.69 1.28
N THR A 408 -5.85 14.01 1.42
CA THR A 408 -6.09 14.98 0.34
C THR A 408 -5.17 14.73 -0.84
N ALA A 409 -3.88 14.46 -0.59
CA ALA A 409 -2.90 14.17 -1.64
C ALA A 409 -3.29 12.90 -2.41
N LEU A 410 -3.52 11.79 -1.70
CA LEU A 410 -3.88 10.49 -2.29
C LEU A 410 -5.16 10.58 -3.11
N LEU A 411 -6.22 11.18 -2.55
CA LEU A 411 -7.49 11.34 -3.25
C LEU A 411 -7.33 12.19 -4.53
N TYR A 412 -6.50 13.23 -4.49
CA TYR A 412 -6.29 14.08 -5.66
C TYR A 412 -5.42 13.40 -6.72
N GLY A 413 -4.38 12.66 -6.31
CA GLY A 413 -3.56 11.81 -7.18
C GLY A 413 -4.40 10.80 -7.95
N ILE A 414 -5.17 9.98 -7.22
CA ILE A 414 -6.07 8.97 -7.82
C ILE A 414 -7.03 9.63 -8.81
N LYS A 415 -7.67 10.75 -8.43
CA LYS A 415 -8.63 11.44 -9.31
C LYS A 415 -7.99 12.05 -10.54
N SER A 416 -6.74 12.51 -10.46
CA SER A 416 -6.01 13.09 -11.58
C SER A 416 -5.80 12.03 -12.67
N ASP A 417 -5.20 10.90 -12.30
CA ASP A 417 -4.73 9.90 -13.26
C ASP A 417 -5.86 9.05 -13.81
N THR A 418 -6.85 8.72 -12.96
CA THR A 418 -8.06 8.01 -13.38
C THR A 418 -9.08 8.90 -14.11
N GLN A 419 -8.79 10.21 -14.27
CA GLN A 419 -9.72 11.19 -14.83
C GLN A 419 -11.09 11.16 -14.13
N TYR A 420 -11.09 11.31 -12.80
CA TYR A 420 -12.27 11.18 -11.93
C TYR A 420 -12.93 9.80 -12.02
N LEU A 421 -12.14 8.73 -11.99
CA LEU A 421 -12.60 7.34 -12.15
C LEU A 421 -13.31 7.08 -13.49
N GLY A 422 -13.01 7.91 -14.49
CA GLY A 422 -13.63 7.90 -15.82
C GLY A 422 -12.84 7.11 -16.86
N ARG A 423 -11.58 6.76 -16.57
CA ARG A 423 -10.67 6.06 -17.48
C ARG A 423 -9.65 5.22 -16.71
N GLU A 424 -9.30 4.06 -17.28
CA GLU A 424 -8.20 3.19 -16.79
C GLU A 424 -8.29 2.91 -15.27
N THR A 425 -9.53 2.79 -14.78
CA THR A 425 -9.84 2.64 -13.36
C THR A 425 -10.09 1.18 -13.03
N SER A 426 -9.56 0.74 -11.89
CA SER A 426 -9.79 -0.57 -11.29
C SER A 426 -10.70 -0.48 -10.06
N GLU A 427 -11.16 -1.63 -9.58
CA GLU A 427 -11.87 -1.71 -8.30
C GLU A 427 -11.02 -1.21 -7.13
N ARG A 428 -9.70 -1.39 -7.18
CA ARG A 428 -8.77 -0.92 -6.15
C ARG A 428 -8.73 0.61 -6.08
N ASP A 429 -8.83 1.29 -7.22
CA ASP A 429 -8.90 2.76 -7.27
C ASP A 429 -10.21 3.30 -6.67
N MET A 430 -11.30 2.55 -6.76
CA MET A 430 -12.59 2.93 -6.15
C MET A 430 -12.62 2.68 -4.64
N LEU A 431 -11.92 1.63 -4.20
CA LEU A 431 -11.83 1.25 -2.78
C LEU A 431 -10.85 2.12 -2.00
N ALA A 432 -9.78 2.61 -2.65
CA ALA A 432 -8.74 3.46 -2.06
C ALA A 432 -9.32 4.77 -1.51
#